data_AF-A0A926NC61-F1
#
_entry.id   AF-A0A926NC61-F1
#
_cell.length_a   1.000
_cell.length_b   1.000
_cell.length_c   1.000
_cell.angle_alpha   90.00
_cell.angle_beta   90.00
_cell.angle_gamma   90.00
#
_symmetry.space_group_name_H-M   'P 1'
#
loop_
_entity.id
_entity.type
_entity.pdbx_description
1 polymer ?
#
loop_
_entity_poly.entity_id
_entity_poly.type
_entity_poly.pdbx_seq_one_letter_code
_entity_poly.pdbx_strand_id
1 'polypeptide(L)' 'MGENQRFDLAILKTDRYYGKSLILDIQSNRFAIIGEDDLKEPGYIEYAFKLEEDAAEELRDFLFDIM' A
#
# COMPACT_ATOMS: atom_id res chain seq x y z
N MET A 1 7.67 2.08 13.92
CA MET A 1 7.84 0.62 13.81
C MET A 1 6.45 0.06 14.00
N GLY A 2 5.86 -0.53 12.95
CA GLY A 2 4.55 -1.18 13.05
C GLY A 2 4.60 -2.26 14.12
N GLU A 3 3.63 -2.26 15.03
CA GLU A 3 3.66 -3.15 16.19
C GLU A 3 3.32 -4.60 15.79
N ASN A 4 2.73 -4.82 14.60
CA ASN A 4 2.24 -6.14 14.19
C ASN A 4 2.94 -6.78 12.98
N GLN A 5 3.59 -6.02 12.08
CA GLN A 5 4.16 -6.59 10.85
C GLN A 5 5.33 -5.79 10.26
N ARG A 6 6.36 -6.49 9.79
CA ARG A 6 7.42 -5.89 8.95
C ARG A 6 6.99 -5.90 7.49
N PHE A 7 6.94 -4.73 6.86
CA PHE A 7 6.77 -4.61 5.41
C PHE A 7 8.11 -4.40 4.70
N ASP A 8 8.36 -5.13 3.61
CA ASP A 8 9.43 -4.85 2.67
C ASP A 8 8.80 -4.45 1.33
N LEU A 9 8.77 -3.15 1.05
CA LEU A 9 8.05 -2.58 -0.10
C LEU A 9 9.00 -2.12 -1.21
N ALA A 10 8.59 -2.34 -2.45
CA ALA A 10 9.13 -1.65 -3.62
C ALA A 10 8.08 -0.69 -4.17
N ILE A 11 8.46 0.58 -4.36
CA ILE A 11 7.57 1.64 -4.83
C ILE A 11 8.09 2.17 -6.16
N LEU A 12 7.28 2.05 -7.20
CA LEU A 12 7.62 2.48 -8.55
C LEU A 12 6.72 3.65 -8.94
N LYS A 13 7.33 4.85 -9.00
CA LYS A 13 6.70 6.07 -9.52
C LYS A 13 6.98 6.17 -11.02
N THR A 14 5.92 6.26 -11.83
CA THR A 14 6.04 6.40 -13.28
C THR A 14 4.90 7.27 -13.82
N ASP A 15 5.15 7.97 -14.92
CA ASP A 15 4.11 8.78 -15.59
C ASP A 15 3.05 7.92 -16.31
N ARG A 16 3.25 6.59 -16.40
CA ARG A 16 2.33 5.67 -17.07
C ARG A 16 1.06 5.36 -16.27
N TYR A 17 1.03 5.73 -14.99
CA TYR A 17 -0.11 5.51 -14.10
C TYR A 17 -0.80 6.79 -13.65
N TYR A 18 -0.64 7.89 -14.41
CA TYR A 18 -1.40 9.13 -14.21
C TYR A 18 -1.35 9.65 -12.76
N GLY A 19 -0.16 9.68 -12.16
CA GLY A 19 0.06 10.14 -10.78
C GLY A 19 -0.05 9.04 -9.71
N LYS A 20 -0.50 7.83 -10.07
CA LYS A 20 -0.48 6.67 -9.17
C LYS A 20 0.91 6.02 -9.11
N SER A 21 1.18 5.32 -8.02
CA SER A 21 2.40 4.55 -7.78
C SER A 21 2.11 3.06 -7.80
N LEU A 22 3.01 2.23 -8.36
CA LEU A 22 2.95 0.79 -8.16
C LEU A 22 3.63 0.44 -6.85
N ILE A 23 2.87 -0.13 -5.92
CA ILE A 23 3.33 -0.59 -4.61
C ILE A 23 3.40 -2.11 -4.66
N LEU A 24 4.57 -2.67 -4.44
CA LEU A 24 4.81 -4.12 -4.36
C LEU A 24 5.26 -4.47 -2.94
N ASP A 25 4.53 -5.36 -2.28
CA ASP A 25 4.99 -6.06 -1.09
C ASP A 25 5.79 -7.30 -1.51
N ILE A 26 7.09 -7.26 -1.23
CA ILE A 26 8.07 -8.27 -1.60
C ILE A 26 7.80 -9.58 -0.85
N GLN A 27 7.31 -9.52 0.40
CA GLN A 27 7.10 -10.71 1.21
C GLN A 27 5.90 -11.52 0.73
N SER A 28 4.79 -10.85 0.42
CA SER A 28 3.56 -11.51 -0.02
C SER A 28 3.45 -11.69 -1.54
N ASN A 29 4.39 -11.12 -2.31
CA ASN A 29 4.33 -11.04 -3.78
C ASN A 29 3.03 -10.40 -4.28
N ARG A 30 2.53 -9.41 -3.56
CA ARG A 30 1.31 -8.66 -3.93
C ARG A 30 1.66 -7.26 -4.34
N PHE A 31 1.01 -6.79 -5.39
CA PHE A 31 1.17 -5.42 -5.83
C PHE A 31 -0.16 -4.80 -6.22
N ALA A 32 -0.23 -3.48 -6.10
CA ALA A 32 -1.33 -2.68 -6.59
C ALA A 32 -0.82 -1.35 -7.12
N ILE A 33 -1.57 -0.75 -8.03
CA ILE A 33 -1.35 0.63 -8.47
C ILE A 33 -2.27 1.50 -7.60
N ILE A 34 -1.68 2.38 -6.82
CA ILE A 34 -2.36 3.13 -5.75
C ILE A 34 -2.15 4.62 -5.98
N GLY A 35 -3.23 5.39 -5.86
CA GLY A 35 -3.27 6.83 -5.71
C GLY A 35 -3.92 7.23 -4.38
N GLU A 36 -3.91 8.51 -4.05
CA GLU A 36 -4.48 9.03 -2.79
C GLU A 36 -5.95 8.65 -2.57
N ASP A 37 -6.74 8.58 -3.65
CA ASP A 37 -8.17 8.24 -3.53
C ASP A 37 -8.38 6.76 -3.17
N ASP A 38 -7.49 5.87 -3.63
CA ASP A 38 -7.56 4.44 -3.30
C ASP A 38 -7.19 4.20 -1.82
N LEU A 39 -6.32 5.04 -1.23
CA LEU A 39 -6.00 4.99 0.20
C LEU A 39 -7.20 5.35 1.09
N LYS A 40 -8.13 6.15 0.58
CA LYS A 40 -9.35 6.57 1.28
C LYS A 40 -10.50 5.58 1.11
N GLU A 41 -10.37 4.61 0.20
CA GLU A 41 -11.39 3.59 -0.04
C GLU A 41 -11.35 2.53 1.08
N PRO A 42 -12.44 2.37 1.87
CA PRO A 42 -12.47 1.40 2.96
C PRO A 42 -12.27 -0.03 2.45
N GLY A 43 -11.36 -0.79 3.08
CA GLY A 43 -11.11 -2.19 2.73
C GLY A 43 -10.20 -2.43 1.52
N TYR A 44 -9.78 -1.37 0.81
CA TYR A 44 -8.99 -1.53 -0.41
C TYR A 44 -7.59 -2.11 -0.15
N ILE A 45 -6.91 -1.63 0.90
CA ILE A 45 -5.55 -2.07 1.25
C ILE A 45 -5.56 -3.51 1.79
N GLU A 46 -6.53 -3.80 2.64
CA GLU A 46 -6.86 -5.12 3.17
C GLU A 46 -7.04 -6.10 2.01
N TYR A 47 -7.85 -5.74 1.01
CA TYR A 47 -8.10 -6.58 -0.16
C TYR A 47 -6.86 -6.75 -1.05
N ALA A 48 -6.20 -5.64 -1.40
CA ALA A 48 -5.08 -5.63 -2.34
C ALA A 48 -3.88 -6.44 -1.81
N PHE A 49 -3.57 -6.29 -0.52
CA PHE A 49 -2.42 -6.94 0.11
C PHE A 49 -2.78 -8.15 0.97
N LYS A 50 -4.07 -8.50 1.08
CA LYS A 50 -4.58 -9.56 1.97
C LYS A 50 -4.05 -9.41 3.39
N LEU A 51 -4.29 -8.23 3.94
CA LEU A 51 -3.91 -7.87 5.30
C LEU A 51 -5.15 -7.84 6.18
N GLU A 52 -4.95 -8.12 7.47
CA GLU A 52 -5.92 -7.80 8.52
C GLU A 52 -5.96 -6.27 8.71
N GLU A 53 -7.04 -5.79 9.35
CA GLU A 53 -7.34 -4.36 9.50
C GLU A 53 -6.17 -3.54 10.09
N ASP A 54 -5.60 -3.98 11.22
CA ASP A 54 -4.49 -3.28 11.89
C ASP A 54 -3.26 -3.14 10.98
N ALA A 55 -2.88 -4.21 10.26
CA ALA A 55 -1.73 -4.20 9.37
C ALA A 55 -1.99 -3.38 8.09
N ALA A 56 -3.23 -3.37 7.62
CA ALA A 56 -3.66 -2.54 6.51
C ALA A 56 -3.67 -1.05 6.87
N GLU A 57 -4.07 -0.70 8.10
CA GLU A 57 -4.02 0.66 8.63
C GLU A 57 -2.57 1.16 8.70
N GLU A 58 -1.65 0.38 9.26
CA GLU A 58 -0.22 0.74 9.29
C GLU A 58 0.37 0.98 7.88
N LEU A 59 0.04 0.10 6.93
CA LEU A 59 0.48 0.26 5.54
C LEU A 59 -0.17 1.49 4.88
N ARG A 60 -1.47 1.72 5.11
CA ARG A 60 -2.22 2.86 4.59
C ARG A 60 -1.62 4.18 5.08
N ASP A 61 -1.36 4.30 6.37
CA ASP A 61 -0.75 5.49 6.99
C ASP A 61 0.64 5.76 6.43
N PHE A 62 1.48 4.73 6.31
CA PHE A 62 2.79 4.86 5.69
C PHE A 62 2.69 5.35 4.23
N LEU A 63 1.74 4.81 3.45
CA LEU A 63 1.53 5.25 2.07
C LEU A 63 1.01 6.69 1.99
N PHE A 64 0.16 7.13 2.92
CA PHE A 64 -0.28 8.52 3.02
C PHE A 64 0.87 9.49 3.30
N ASP A 65 1.85 9.11 4.11
CA ASP A 65 2.97 9.99 4.46
C ASP A 65 3.94 10.26 3.30
N ILE A 66 4.03 9.36 2.32
CA ILE A 66 5.03 9.40 1.24
C ILE A 66 4.48 9.74 -0.15
N MET A 67 3.16 9.78 -0.28
CA MET A 67 2.44 10.08 -1.52
C MET A 67 2.02 11.54 -1.53
#